data_AF-A0A7X9EWF0-F1
#
_entry.id   AF-A0A7X9EWF0-F1
#
_cell.length_a   1.000
_cell.length_b   1.000
_cell.length_c   1.000
_cell.angle_alpha   90.00
_cell.angle_beta   90.00
_cell.angle_gamma   90.00
#
_symmetry.space_group_name_H-M   'P 1'
#
loop_
_entity.id
_entity.type
_entity.pdbx_description
1 polymer ?
#
loop_
_entity_poly.entity_id
_entity_poly.type
_entity_poly.pdbx_seq_one_letter_code
_entity_poly.pdbx_strand_id
1 'polypeptide(L)'
;MVGSRDSGNLTILALVIMVGLCLLGTTLMNIALMGARCARNDYRMEQARQSVEAGIDLISECIYQELNLPYNLGAEELPDELDCSYTQVAIQVGGEISLASTGLISKNQEVDGVPGFCIYQVPIRGEYLNAIQNAIVELVFSYEGGYQIPVADGPSQVVPRVYLDRSQVVSYRSSF
;
A
#
# COMPACT_ATOMS: atom_id res chain seq x y z
N MET A 1 -4.30 -73.11 -30.74
CA MET A 1 -3.95 -72.56 -29.41
C MET A 1 -3.18 -71.27 -29.61
N VAL A 2 -3.91 -70.19 -29.87
CA VAL A 2 -3.38 -68.83 -29.97
C VAL A 2 -4.30 -68.02 -29.07
N GLY A 3 -3.76 -67.16 -28.21
CA GLY A 3 -4.59 -66.19 -27.50
C GLY A 3 -4.57 -66.20 -25.96
N SER A 4 -3.49 -66.63 -25.30
CA SER A 4 -3.25 -66.22 -23.90
C SER A 4 -2.09 -65.23 -23.73
N ARG A 5 -1.09 -65.26 -24.62
CA ARG A 5 0.04 -64.31 -24.61
C ARG A 5 -0.34 -62.92 -25.11
N ASP A 6 -1.14 -62.83 -26.18
CA ASP A 6 -1.54 -61.55 -26.78
C ASP A 6 -2.56 -60.79 -25.92
N SER A 7 -3.46 -61.51 -25.24
CA SER A 7 -4.43 -60.91 -24.31
C SER A 7 -3.77 -60.33 -23.06
N GLY A 8 -2.76 -61.01 -22.51
CA GLY A 8 -1.99 -60.51 -21.37
C GLY A 8 -1.24 -59.22 -21.70
N ASN A 9 -0.62 -59.15 -22.88
CA ASN A 9 0.10 -57.97 -23.33
C ASN A 9 -0.83 -56.77 -23.55
N LEU A 10 -2.03 -57.01 -24.08
CA LEU A 10 -3.05 -55.98 -24.28
C LEU A 10 -3.61 -55.45 -22.95
N THR A 11 -3.82 -56.32 -21.96
CA THR A 11 -4.24 -55.91 -20.61
C THR A 11 -3.15 -55.10 -19.88
N ILE A 12 -1.88 -55.45 -20.05
CA ILE A 12 -0.75 -54.70 -19.48
C ILE A 12 -0.68 -53.30 -20.11
N LEU A 13 -0.80 -53.21 -21.44
CA LEU A 13 -0.83 -51.94 -22.15
C LEU A 13 -1.99 -51.04 -21.68
N ALA A 14 -3.19 -51.60 -21.54
CA ALA A 14 -4.36 -50.86 -21.04
C ALA A 14 -4.15 -50.35 -19.61
N LEU A 15 -3.53 -51.15 -18.74
CA LEU A 15 -3.18 -50.74 -17.37
C LEU A 15 -2.15 -49.60 -17.36
N VAL A 16 -1.11 -49.67 -18.19
CA VAL A 16 -0.09 -48.61 -18.30
C VAL A 16 -0.73 -47.30 -18.77
N ILE A 17 -1.62 -47.36 -19.77
CA ILE A 17 -2.37 -46.19 -20.26
C ILE A 17 -3.27 -45.64 -19.16
N MET A 18 -4.02 -46.49 -18.46
CA MET A 18 -4.89 -46.07 -17.35
C MET A 18 -4.08 -45.38 -16.25
N VAL A 19 -2.96 -45.97 -15.81
CA VAL A 19 -2.07 -45.37 -14.80
C VAL A 19 -1.54 -44.02 -15.28
N GLY A 20 -1.11 -43.92 -16.55
CA GLY A 20 -0.70 -42.66 -17.15
C GLY A 20 -1.79 -41.59 -17.13
N LEU A 21 -3.02 -41.95 -17.50
CA LEU A 21 -4.17 -41.04 -17.45
C LEU A 21 -4.54 -40.63 -16.03
N CYS A 22 -4.46 -41.54 -15.05
CA CYS A 22 -4.68 -41.21 -13.63
C CYS A 22 -3.60 -40.25 -13.10
N LEU A 23 -2.33 -40.43 -13.49
CA LEU A 23 -1.25 -39.51 -13.12
C LEU A 23 -1.44 -38.13 -13.77
N LEU A 24 -1.84 -38.08 -15.04
CA LEU A 24 -2.17 -36.82 -15.72
C LEU A 24 -3.39 -36.13 -15.09
N GLY A 25 -4.44 -36.88 -14.76
CA GLY A 25 -5.63 -36.34 -14.11
C GLY A 25 -5.31 -35.74 -12.73
N THR A 26 -4.53 -36.45 -11.90
CA THR A 26 -4.15 -35.97 -10.56
C THR A 26 -3.24 -34.75 -10.61
N THR A 27 -2.29 -34.71 -11.55
CA THR A 27 -1.42 -33.54 -11.75
C THR A 27 -2.20 -32.30 -12.20
N LEU A 28 -3.13 -32.43 -13.16
CA LEU A 28 -4.01 -31.34 -13.57
C LEU A 28 -4.88 -30.83 -12.41
N MET A 29 -5.43 -31.73 -11.60
CA MET A 29 -6.22 -31.36 -10.42
C MET A 29 -5.38 -30.60 -9.39
N ASN A 30 -4.15 -31.04 -9.14
CA ASN A 30 -3.24 -30.35 -8.22
C ASN A 30 -2.84 -28.96 -8.73
N ILE A 31 -2.59 -28.81 -10.03
CA ILE A 31 -2.32 -27.51 -10.65
C ILE A 31 -3.53 -26.59 -10.49
N ALA A 32 -4.74 -27.08 -10.74
CA ALA A 32 -5.96 -26.29 -10.57
C ALA A 32 -6.17 -25.84 -9.11
N LEU A 33 -5.94 -26.73 -8.14
CA LEU A 33 -6.03 -26.41 -6.71
C LEU A 33 -4.96 -25.39 -6.29
N MET A 34 -3.74 -25.52 -6.80
CA MET A 34 -2.67 -24.56 -6.55
C MET A 34 -3.03 -23.19 -7.15
N GLY A 35 -3.50 -23.15 -8.39
CA GLY A 35 -3.94 -21.92 -9.04
C GLY A 35 -5.07 -21.21 -8.28
N ALA A 36 -6.06 -21.97 -7.78
CA ALA A 36 -7.13 -21.41 -6.96
C ALA A 36 -6.63 -20.81 -5.63
N ARG A 37 -5.63 -21.45 -5.00
CA ARG A 37 -5.01 -20.93 -3.78
C ARG A 37 -4.19 -19.67 -4.03
N CYS A 38 -3.42 -19.65 -5.12
CA CYS A 38 -2.67 -18.47 -5.55
C CYS A 38 -3.60 -17.29 -5.81
N ALA A 39 -4.63 -17.47 -6.65
CA ALA A 39 -5.59 -16.42 -6.97
C ALA A 39 -6.31 -15.86 -5.72
N ARG A 40 -6.65 -16.73 -4.76
CA ARG A 40 -7.23 -16.30 -3.48
C ARG A 40 -6.25 -15.48 -2.65
N ASN A 41 -4.98 -15.85 -2.64
CA ASN A 41 -3.95 -15.12 -1.91
C ASN A 41 -3.69 -13.76 -2.56
N ASP A 42 -3.57 -13.71 -3.89
CA ASP A 42 -3.35 -12.48 -4.65
C ASP A 42 -4.49 -11.49 -4.43
N TYR A 43 -5.74 -11.97 -4.48
CA TYR A 43 -6.90 -11.15 -4.13
C TYR A 43 -6.80 -10.55 -2.72
N ARG A 44 -6.42 -11.35 -1.72
CA ARG A 44 -6.30 -10.86 -0.34
C ARG A 44 -5.17 -9.85 -0.16
N MET A 45 -4.04 -10.07 -0.82
CA MET A 45 -2.92 -9.13 -0.82
C MET A 45 -3.30 -7.81 -1.47
N GLU A 46 -4.05 -7.86 -2.56
CA GLU A 46 -4.56 -6.67 -3.22
C GLU A 46 -5.52 -5.88 -2.33
N GLN A 47 -6.40 -6.54 -1.58
CA GLN A 47 -7.27 -5.85 -0.59
C GLN A 47 -6.47 -5.25 0.58
N ALA A 48 -5.45 -5.95 1.07
CA ALA A 48 -4.56 -5.40 2.09
C ALA A 48 -3.81 -4.17 1.55
N ARG A 49 -3.38 -4.17 0.29
CA ARG A 49 -2.78 -3.01 -0.39
C ARG A 49 -3.75 -1.82 -0.49
N GLN A 50 -4.99 -2.04 -0.91
CA GLN A 50 -6.02 -0.98 -0.96
C GLN A 50 -6.26 -0.36 0.43
N SER A 51 -6.08 -1.17 1.48
CA SER A 51 -6.22 -0.67 2.85
C SER A 51 -5.06 0.23 3.26
N VAL A 52 -3.84 -0.11 2.85
CA VAL A 52 -2.69 0.81 2.98
C VAL A 52 -2.99 2.13 2.28
N GLU A 53 -3.48 2.11 1.04
CA GLU A 53 -3.78 3.31 0.27
C GLU A 53 -4.83 4.21 0.95
N ALA A 54 -5.92 3.64 1.43
CA ALA A 54 -6.90 4.40 2.21
C ALA A 54 -6.34 4.92 3.55
N GLY A 55 -5.39 4.18 4.16
CA GLY A 55 -4.63 4.66 5.31
C GLY A 55 -3.76 5.87 5.00
N ILE A 56 -3.15 5.92 3.80
CA ILE A 56 -2.37 7.08 3.31
C ILE A 56 -3.26 8.30 3.20
N ASP A 57 -4.45 8.15 2.59
CA ASP A 57 -5.37 9.28 2.40
C ASP A 57 -5.81 9.89 3.74
N LEU A 58 -6.15 9.05 4.72
CA LEU A 58 -6.54 9.55 6.04
C LEU A 58 -5.37 10.22 6.74
N ILE A 59 -4.21 9.54 6.82
CA ILE A 59 -3.09 10.07 7.59
C ILE A 59 -2.51 11.34 6.97
N SER A 60 -2.55 11.46 5.64
CA SER A 60 -2.24 12.69 4.92
C SER A 60 -3.07 13.88 5.42
N GLU A 61 -4.38 13.68 5.62
CA GLU A 61 -5.27 14.72 6.14
C GLU A 61 -5.02 15.00 7.63
N CYS A 62 -4.75 13.96 8.45
CA CYS A 62 -4.42 14.14 9.86
C CYS A 62 -3.12 14.94 10.05
N ILE A 63 -2.06 14.59 9.32
CA ILE A 63 -0.79 15.33 9.34
C ILE A 63 -1.03 16.77 8.87
N TYR A 64 -1.78 16.97 7.78
CA TYR A 64 -2.11 18.31 7.30
C TYR A 64 -2.79 19.17 8.38
N GLN A 65 -3.74 18.60 9.12
CA GLN A 65 -4.42 19.31 10.21
C GLN A 65 -3.49 19.64 11.37
N GLU A 66 -2.62 18.70 11.73
CA GLU A 66 -1.65 18.87 12.82
C GLU A 66 -0.58 19.92 12.50
N LEU A 67 -0.10 19.95 11.26
CA LEU A 67 0.88 20.94 10.80
C LEU A 67 0.28 22.35 10.67
N ASN A 68 -1.04 22.48 10.49
CA ASN A 68 -1.73 23.78 10.44
C ASN A 68 -2.14 24.32 11.82
N LEU A 69 -1.70 23.70 12.92
CA LEU A 69 -1.91 24.24 14.25
C LEU A 69 -1.10 25.54 14.46
N PRO A 70 -1.58 26.51 15.27
CA PRO A 70 -0.96 27.84 15.38
C PRO A 70 0.52 27.87 15.77
N TYR A 71 1.00 26.82 16.43
CA TYR A 71 2.38 26.66 16.90
C TYR A 71 3.28 25.86 15.95
N ASN A 72 2.73 25.37 14.81
CA ASN A 72 3.44 24.61 13.78
C ASN A 72 3.50 25.38 12.44
N LEU A 73 3.14 26.67 12.43
CA LEU A 73 3.08 27.49 11.22
C LEU A 73 4.47 27.94 10.73
N GLY A 74 5.48 27.96 11.61
CA GLY A 74 6.86 28.25 11.26
C GLY A 74 7.59 27.00 10.80
N ALA A 75 8.37 27.09 9.71
CA ALA A 75 9.18 25.96 9.23
C ALA A 75 10.23 25.49 10.27
N GLU A 76 10.71 26.39 11.13
CA GLU A 76 11.64 26.07 12.23
C GLU A 76 10.95 25.40 13.42
N GLU A 77 9.62 25.44 13.48
CA GLU A 77 8.80 24.98 14.60
C GLU A 77 8.14 23.63 14.31
N LEU A 78 8.44 23.02 13.16
CA LEU A 78 7.86 21.74 12.75
C LEU A 78 8.35 20.61 13.66
N PRO A 79 7.43 19.79 14.19
CA PRO A 79 7.81 18.73 15.11
C PRO A 79 8.46 17.56 14.37
N ASP A 80 9.44 16.94 15.03
CA ASP A 80 10.12 15.73 14.54
C ASP A 80 9.20 14.50 14.55
N GLU A 81 8.22 14.47 15.46
CA GLU A 81 7.23 13.42 15.62
C GLU A 81 5.82 14.02 15.64
N LEU A 82 4.84 13.30 15.08
CA LEU A 82 3.45 13.76 14.99
C LEU A 82 2.51 12.91 15.87
N ASP A 83 1.56 13.56 16.52
CA ASP A 83 0.57 12.98 17.44
C ASP A 83 -0.49 12.14 16.71
N CYS A 84 -0.66 12.31 15.40
CA CYS A 84 -1.49 11.43 14.56
C CYS A 84 -0.92 10.00 14.36
N SER A 85 0.20 9.68 15.00
CA SER A 85 0.79 8.33 15.03
C SER A 85 -0.18 7.29 15.61
N TYR A 86 -0.07 6.04 15.17
CA TYR A 86 -0.88 4.92 15.67
C TYR A 86 -2.40 5.03 15.41
N THR A 87 -2.79 5.79 14.39
CA THR A 87 -4.18 5.86 13.93
C THR A 87 -4.57 4.55 13.24
N GLN A 88 -5.77 4.04 13.56
CA GLN A 88 -6.33 2.85 12.92
C GLN A 88 -7.63 3.19 12.20
N VAL A 89 -7.78 2.65 10.99
CA VAL A 89 -8.95 2.82 10.12
C VAL A 89 -9.51 1.46 9.76
N ALA A 90 -10.83 1.32 9.92
CA ALA A 90 -11.56 0.18 9.41
C ALA A 90 -12.20 0.55 8.07
N ILE A 91 -11.94 -0.27 7.04
CA ILE A 91 -12.43 -0.08 5.68
C ILE A 91 -13.30 -1.29 5.35
N GLN A 92 -14.57 -1.03 5.01
CA GLN A 92 -15.45 -2.10 4.58
C GLN A 92 -15.14 -2.49 3.13
N VAL A 93 -14.74 -3.74 2.94
CA VAL A 93 -14.46 -4.32 1.63
C VAL A 93 -15.52 -5.39 1.36
N GLY A 94 -16.57 -5.00 0.64
CA GLY A 94 -17.74 -5.86 0.44
C GLY A 94 -18.42 -6.20 1.77
N GLY A 95 -18.35 -7.47 2.18
CA GLY A 95 -18.93 -7.97 3.43
C GLY A 95 -17.96 -8.11 4.59
N GLU A 96 -16.67 -7.87 4.39
CA GLU A 96 -15.61 -8.07 5.37
C GLU A 96 -14.97 -6.73 5.76
N ILE A 97 -14.30 -6.68 6.91
CA ILE A 97 -13.56 -5.50 7.37
C ILE A 97 -12.08 -5.69 7.05
N SER A 98 -11.50 -4.67 6.44
CA SER A 98 -10.07 -4.50 6.29
C SER A 98 -9.57 -3.41 7.24
N LEU A 99 -8.34 -3.54 7.73
CA LEU A 99 -7.76 -2.59 8.68
C LEU A 99 -6.53 -1.93 8.08
N ALA A 100 -6.37 -0.63 8.33
CA ALA A 100 -5.15 0.11 8.09
C ALA A 100 -4.68 0.71 9.42
N SER A 101 -3.43 0.50 9.79
CA SER A 101 -2.84 1.08 11.01
C SER A 101 -1.56 1.81 10.66
N THR A 102 -1.42 3.04 11.14
CA THR A 102 -0.15 3.77 11.06
C THR A 102 0.75 3.43 12.24
N GLY A 103 2.06 3.55 12.06
CA GLY A 103 3.03 3.49 13.15
C GLY A 103 3.47 4.89 13.58
N LEU A 104 4.67 4.97 14.15
CA LEU A 104 5.30 6.24 14.51
C LEU A 104 5.61 7.05 13.25
N ILE A 105 5.15 8.29 13.20
CA ILE A 105 5.43 9.21 12.10
C ILE A 105 6.60 10.09 12.50
N SER A 106 7.64 10.09 11.67
CA SER A 106 8.88 10.82 11.94
C SER A 106 9.26 11.69 10.76
N LYS A 107 9.74 12.90 11.05
CA LYS A 107 10.33 13.80 10.05
C LYS A 107 11.60 13.17 9.47
N ASN A 108 11.75 13.21 8.16
CA ASN A 108 12.96 12.74 7.50
C ASN A 108 14.06 13.82 7.64
N GLN A 109 15.03 13.56 8.52
CA GLN A 109 16.13 14.48 8.83
C GLN A 109 17.16 14.62 7.70
N GLU A 110 17.18 13.71 6.71
CA GLU A 110 18.17 13.77 5.62
C GLU A 110 17.88 14.88 4.60
N VAL A 111 16.65 15.42 4.59
CA VAL A 111 16.22 16.49 3.67
C VAL A 111 16.00 17.82 4.41
N ASP A 112 16.38 17.86 5.68
CA ASP A 112 16.32 19.04 6.55
C ASP A 112 17.39 20.06 6.12
N GLY A 113 17.05 20.90 5.13
CA GLY A 113 17.98 21.88 4.57
C GLY A 113 17.60 22.42 3.20
N VAL A 114 16.59 21.84 2.52
CA VAL A 114 16.02 22.48 1.33
C VAL A 114 14.92 23.43 1.79
N PRO A 115 15.06 24.75 1.56
CA PRO A 115 14.03 25.71 1.95
C PRO A 115 12.72 25.38 1.23
N GLY A 116 11.61 25.48 1.96
CA GLY A 116 10.27 25.45 1.36
C GLY A 116 9.50 24.14 1.43
N PHE A 117 10.05 23.04 1.96
CA PHE A 117 9.28 21.82 2.20
C PHE A 117 9.78 20.98 3.38
N CYS A 118 8.95 20.06 3.85
CA CYS A 118 9.34 19.01 4.80
C CYS A 118 8.85 17.65 4.30
N ILE A 119 9.47 16.58 4.80
CA ILE A 119 9.12 15.21 4.47
C ILE A 119 8.87 14.43 5.77
N TYR A 120 7.73 13.75 5.85
CA TYR A 120 7.42 12.82 6.93
C TYR A 120 7.41 11.38 6.40
N GLN A 121 8.02 10.49 7.16
CA GLN A 121 7.98 9.05 6.92
C GLN A 121 6.85 8.45 7.74
N VAL A 122 5.94 7.77 7.04
CA VAL A 122 4.73 7.18 7.60
C VAL A 122 4.75 5.68 7.35
N PRO A 123 5.04 4.86 8.37
CA PRO A 123 4.84 3.42 8.29
C PRO A 123 3.35 3.11 8.38
N ILE A 124 2.85 2.31 7.44
CA ILE A 124 1.45 1.88 7.36
C ILE A 124 1.39 0.37 7.17
N ARG A 125 0.47 -0.27 7.88
CA ARG A 125 0.16 -1.69 7.76
C ARG A 125 -1.32 -1.87 7.40
N GLY A 126 -1.57 -2.50 6.27
CA GLY A 126 -2.88 -2.96 5.83
C GLY A 126 -3.07 -4.45 6.15
N GLU A 127 -4.26 -4.83 6.61
CA GLU A 127 -4.60 -6.20 6.98
C GLU A 127 -6.01 -6.59 6.49
N TYR A 128 -6.08 -7.67 5.71
CA TYR A 128 -7.33 -8.23 5.21
C TYR A 128 -7.32 -9.76 5.26
N LEU A 129 -8.19 -10.38 6.07
CA LEU A 129 -8.31 -11.85 6.19
C LEU A 129 -6.96 -12.58 6.36
N ASN A 130 -6.12 -12.08 7.27
CA ASN A 130 -4.74 -12.53 7.55
C ASN A 130 -3.71 -12.28 6.42
N ALA A 131 -4.08 -11.61 5.33
CA ALA A 131 -3.10 -11.02 4.41
C ALA A 131 -2.65 -9.68 4.97
N ILE A 132 -1.33 -9.49 5.02
CA ILE A 132 -0.72 -8.29 5.60
C ILE A 132 0.14 -7.63 4.53
N GLN A 133 -0.04 -6.33 4.36
CA GLN A 133 0.79 -5.50 3.50
C GLN A 133 1.38 -4.36 4.34
N ASN A 134 2.70 -4.27 4.40
CA ASN A 134 3.39 -3.15 5.03
C ASN A 134 3.94 -2.21 3.96
N ALA A 135 3.89 -0.91 4.25
CA ALA A 135 4.46 0.13 3.42
C ALA A 135 5.08 1.22 4.29
N ILE A 136 6.17 1.82 3.79
CA ILE A 136 6.70 3.07 4.31
C ILE A 136 6.47 4.11 3.22
N VAL A 137 5.76 5.17 3.58
CA VAL A 137 5.33 6.23 2.67
C VAL A 137 6.00 7.53 3.07
N GLU A 138 6.53 8.24 2.09
CA GLU A 138 7.10 9.58 2.30
C GLU A 138 6.11 10.63 1.80
N LEU A 139 5.61 11.44 2.73
CA LEU A 139 4.69 12.53 2.46
C LEU A 139 5.46 13.84 2.50
N VAL A 140 5.44 14.58 1.39
CA VAL A 140 6.05 15.91 1.31
C VAL A 140 4.99 16.98 1.47
N PHE A 141 5.27 17.95 2.35
CA PHE A 141 4.46 19.15 2.53
C PHE A 141 5.28 20.37 2.12
N SER A 142 4.69 21.22 1.26
CA SER A 142 5.31 22.45 0.79
C SER A 142 4.80 23.65 1.58
N TYR A 143 5.73 24.52 1.96
CA TYR A 143 5.50 25.86 2.54
C TYR A 143 5.71 26.95 1.48
N GLU A 144 6.37 26.63 0.37
CA GLU A 144 6.63 27.56 -0.71
C GLU A 144 5.38 27.77 -1.56
N GLY A 145 4.72 28.90 -1.31
CA GLY A 145 3.66 29.44 -2.15
C GLY A 145 3.38 30.87 -1.72
N GLY A 146 2.93 31.72 -2.63
CA GLY A 146 2.54 33.09 -2.33
C GLY A 146 1.46 33.55 -3.30
N TYR A 147 0.55 34.39 -2.84
CA TYR A 147 -0.35 35.07 -3.77
C TYR A 147 0.35 36.31 -4.29
N GLN A 148 0.32 36.49 -5.60
CA GLN A 148 0.71 37.74 -6.21
C GLN A 148 -0.51 38.67 -6.15
N ILE A 149 -0.54 39.56 -5.16
CA ILE A 149 -1.64 40.51 -5.00
C ILE A 149 -1.35 41.72 -5.88
N PRO A 150 -2.17 42.02 -6.90
CA PRO A 150 -2.03 43.26 -7.65
C PRO A 150 -2.35 44.43 -6.73
N VAL A 151 -1.38 45.34 -6.56
CA VAL A 151 -1.55 46.58 -5.79
C VAL A 151 -1.88 47.70 -6.78
N ALA A 152 -2.87 48.53 -6.47
CA ALA A 152 -3.38 49.55 -7.39
C ALA A 152 -2.31 50.55 -7.88
N ASP A 153 -1.31 50.84 -7.05
CA ASP A 153 -0.31 51.89 -7.30
C ASP A 153 1.14 51.35 -7.37
N GLY A 154 1.37 50.09 -7.74
CA GLY A 154 2.74 49.57 -7.77
C GLY A 154 2.92 48.15 -8.31
N PRO A 155 4.17 47.64 -8.28
CA PRO A 155 4.42 46.25 -8.60
C PRO A 155 3.63 45.36 -7.63
N SER A 156 3.05 44.30 -8.18
CA SER A 156 2.28 43.32 -7.42
C SER A 156 3.08 42.84 -6.20
N GLN A 157 2.45 42.84 -5.03
CA GLN A 157 3.07 42.38 -3.80
C GLN A 157 2.97 40.85 -3.75
N VAL A 158 4.11 40.17 -3.65
CA VAL A 158 4.14 38.74 -3.31
C VAL A 158 3.91 38.64 -1.81
N VAL A 159 2.75 38.11 -1.44
CA VAL A 159 2.45 37.79 -0.04
C VAL A 159 2.75 36.30 0.16
N PRO A 160 3.72 35.94 1.02
CA PRO A 160 4.00 34.54 1.30
C PRO A 160 2.75 33.88 1.90
N ARG A 161 2.40 32.69 1.41
CA ARG A 161 1.40 31.82 2.07
C ARG A 161 2.02 31.38 3.39
N VAL A 162 1.25 31.53 4.46
CA VAL A 162 1.60 31.06 5.81
C VAL A 162 0.95 29.69 6.08
N TYR A 163 0.39 29.03 5.05
CA TYR A 163 -0.33 27.76 5.18
C TYR A 163 0.31 26.70 4.30
N LEU A 164 0.36 25.45 4.80
CA LEU A 164 0.86 24.30 4.05
C LEU A 164 -0.07 23.98 2.87
N ASP A 165 0.50 23.55 1.74
CA ASP A 165 -0.26 22.82 0.72
C ASP A 165 -0.48 21.36 1.14
N ARG A 166 -1.53 20.72 0.60
CA ARG A 166 -1.81 19.29 0.87
C ARG A 166 -0.62 18.42 0.49
N SER A 167 -0.36 17.38 1.28
CA SER A 167 0.77 16.49 1.02
C SER A 167 0.69 15.79 -0.32
N GLN A 168 1.88 15.52 -0.86
CA GLN A 168 2.10 14.68 -2.02
C GLN A 168 2.87 13.43 -1.58
N VAL A 169 2.43 12.26 -2.05
CA VAL A 169 3.16 11.00 -1.88
C VAL A 169 4.33 11.00 -2.84
N VAL A 170 5.56 10.96 -2.31
CA VAL A 170 6.79 11.08 -3.14
C VAL A 170 7.54 9.76 -3.22
N SER A 171 7.30 8.87 -2.27
CA SER A 171 7.83 7.52 -2.28
C SER A 171 6.84 6.55 -1.65
N TYR A 172 6.68 5.39 -2.28
CA TYR A 172 5.95 4.25 -1.74
C TYR A 172 6.87 3.04 -1.77
N ARG A 173 7.32 2.58 -0.60
CA ARG A 173 8.14 1.38 -0.48
C ARG A 173 7.36 0.28 0.21
N SER A 174 7.01 -0.76 -0.54
CA SER A 174 6.52 -2.01 0.06
C SER A 174 7.62 -2.62 0.93
N SER A 175 7.36 -2.88 2.21
CA SER A 175 8.27 -3.66 3.04
C SER A 175 7.75 -5.09 3.14
N PHE A 176 8.61 -6.05 2.79
CA PHE A 176 8.33 -7.49 2.92
C PHE A 176 8.65 -7.99 4.32
#